data_AF-A0A226E907-F1
#
_entry.id   AF-A0A226E907-F1
#
_cell.length_a   1.000
_cell.length_b   1.000
_cell.length_c   1.000
_cell.angle_alpha   90.00
_cell.angle_beta   90.00
_cell.angle_gamma   90.00
#
_symmetry.space_group_name_H-M   'P 1'
#
loop_
_entity.id
_entity.type
_entity.pdbx_description
1 polymer ?
#
loop_
_entity_poly.entity_id
_entity_poly.type
_entity_poly.pdbx_seq_one_letter_code
_entity_poly.pdbx_strand_id
1 'polypeptide(L)'
;MWYLPQPDRTPKENQIKLMHDPIFQQEITIFLKKSIFTHLSHCDLVWTHYKNNERTNQDLSQESDEILVQRQIDLNSATTRLHSGAENVPKLRTAICSVVIIISTTSAYDSNNPGLQLFQTLTPHFLPLTRKDEDYYIFFGQNELMASPEFGLKIKYKIGFYLDERSILVKTMHPDQNGGKPQLITLLNLDENTSHHLSQIFPDLTKNHFGRCIKMSIPKAPFRIQIHKVESNGDEKYHPKRGYYVTWLEGAMKKLNFTYDMSLSSFDGGTGVQLKNGTWAGAVGDVYNEVAEIAFVIAHIYSRNQYVEWSAPLSYEWIIFVCHSPEVIYSAEAIVWPLRFDSWILFGSCTLFSGIVVKLLFLVPVLDSRNGGQLASKRASSWSVSKIVWYICKSVLEQDAPQPDKEFSWIRAFCGFWLLFVAVGTTAYRAKLVSVLAFPIHSWVPETFEELAESNFMTGLNVVGRGGAAYDLFRSSTSPTFVTIMKKLSLHPNSLECITKAAKEDFCCCI
;
A
#
# COMPACT_ATOMS: atom_id res chain seq x y z
N MET A 1 35.79 -53.46 -70.61
CA MET A 1 36.48 -53.98 -69.41
C MET A 1 36.59 -52.81 -68.43
N TRP A 2 35.76 -52.82 -67.36
CA TRP A 2 35.91 -52.17 -66.03
C TRP A 2 35.94 -50.61 -65.91
N TYR A 3 34.96 -50.00 -65.19
CA TYR A 3 35.01 -49.33 -63.84
C TYR A 3 35.91 -48.05 -63.81
N LEU A 4 35.56 -46.82 -63.37
CA LEU A 4 34.71 -46.23 -62.31
C LEU A 4 34.50 -44.70 -62.55
N PRO A 5 33.47 -44.06 -61.96
CA PRO A 5 33.42 -42.62 -61.70
C PRO A 5 33.69 -42.25 -60.21
N GLN A 6 34.07 -40.98 -59.96
CA GLN A 6 33.98 -40.13 -58.72
C GLN A 6 35.31 -39.37 -58.40
N PRO A 7 35.31 -38.22 -57.66
CA PRO A 7 34.21 -37.65 -56.87
C PRO A 7 33.92 -36.12 -56.95
N ASP A 8 32.70 -35.83 -56.49
CA ASP A 8 32.08 -34.55 -56.09
C ASP A 8 32.85 -33.76 -55.02
N ARG A 9 32.72 -32.43 -55.08
CA ARG A 9 33.14 -31.49 -54.02
C ARG A 9 32.07 -31.39 -52.93
N THR A 10 32.54 -31.41 -51.69
CA THR A 10 31.82 -31.64 -50.43
C THR A 10 30.96 -30.46 -49.89
N PRO A 11 29.90 -30.76 -49.10
CA PRO A 11 28.99 -29.80 -48.46
C PRO A 11 29.46 -29.29 -47.07
N LYS A 12 30.77 -29.09 -46.85
CA LYS A 12 31.30 -28.72 -45.52
C LYS A 12 31.51 -27.22 -45.27
N GLU A 13 31.43 -26.36 -46.28
CA GLU A 13 31.69 -24.91 -46.11
C GLU A 13 30.45 -24.07 -45.73
N ASN A 14 29.23 -24.61 -45.85
CA ASN A 14 28.00 -23.86 -45.52
C ASN A 14 27.59 -23.95 -44.03
N GLN A 15 28.17 -24.88 -43.25
CA GLN A 15 27.68 -25.19 -41.90
C GLN A 15 28.21 -24.24 -40.80
N ILE A 16 29.33 -23.54 -41.02
CA ILE A 16 29.92 -22.63 -40.02
C ILE A 16 29.37 -21.19 -40.15
N LYS A 17 28.73 -20.84 -41.28
CA LYS A 17 28.17 -19.49 -41.51
C LYS A 17 26.82 -19.23 -40.83
N LEU A 18 26.05 -20.26 -40.49
CA LEU A 18 24.67 -20.09 -40.01
C LEU A 18 24.55 -19.55 -38.58
N MET A 19 25.50 -19.85 -37.70
CA MET A 19 25.52 -19.30 -36.34
C MET A 19 25.93 -17.80 -36.31
N HIS A 20 26.35 -17.26 -37.45
CA HIS A 20 26.62 -15.85 -37.69
C HIS A 20 25.67 -15.24 -38.71
N ASP A 21 24.58 -15.93 -39.08
CA ASP A 21 23.54 -15.33 -39.90
C ASP A 21 22.90 -14.18 -39.09
N PRO A 22 23.15 -12.91 -39.46
CA PRO A 22 22.66 -11.77 -38.71
C PRO A 22 21.14 -11.79 -38.61
N ILE A 23 20.45 -12.36 -39.59
CA ILE A 23 18.99 -12.41 -39.69
C ILE A 23 18.44 -13.36 -38.63
N PHE A 24 19.03 -14.55 -38.47
CA PHE A 24 18.60 -15.54 -37.47
C PHE A 24 18.75 -14.99 -36.05
N GLN A 25 19.92 -14.40 -35.74
CA GLN A 25 20.18 -13.79 -34.44
C GLN A 25 19.29 -12.57 -34.19
N GLN A 26 19.04 -11.76 -35.20
CA GLN A 26 18.19 -10.58 -35.11
C GLN A 26 16.72 -10.96 -34.91
N GLU A 27 16.16 -11.89 -35.68
CA GLU A 27 14.75 -12.32 -35.56
C GLU A 27 14.48 -13.04 -34.24
N ILE A 28 15.38 -13.94 -33.80
CA ILE A 28 15.27 -14.56 -32.47
C ILE A 28 15.40 -13.51 -31.38
N THR A 29 16.37 -12.61 -31.45
CA THR A 29 16.55 -11.57 -30.42
C THR A 29 15.36 -10.61 -30.39
N ILE A 30 14.79 -10.25 -31.54
CA ILE A 30 13.59 -9.42 -31.63
C ILE A 30 12.38 -10.16 -31.07
N PHE A 31 12.17 -11.43 -31.43
CA PHE A 31 11.06 -12.24 -30.90
C PHE A 31 11.19 -12.44 -29.39
N LEU A 32 12.38 -12.82 -28.88
CA LEU A 32 12.62 -12.95 -27.45
C LEU A 32 12.47 -11.60 -26.71
N LYS A 33 13.00 -10.49 -27.24
CA LYS A 33 12.88 -9.16 -26.61
C LYS A 33 11.46 -8.57 -26.68
N LYS A 34 10.70 -8.85 -27.74
CA LYS A 34 9.44 -8.17 -28.06
C LYS A 34 8.20 -9.02 -27.80
N SER A 35 8.33 -10.35 -27.77
CA SER A 35 7.25 -11.26 -27.39
C SER A 35 7.43 -11.79 -25.97
N ILE A 36 8.64 -12.11 -25.52
CA ILE A 36 8.84 -12.69 -24.17
C ILE A 36 8.98 -11.60 -23.11
N PHE A 37 9.87 -10.61 -23.33
CA PHE A 37 10.15 -9.56 -22.34
C PHE A 37 8.97 -8.59 -22.10
N THR A 38 8.05 -8.45 -23.05
CA THR A 38 6.93 -7.50 -22.99
C THR A 38 5.57 -8.14 -22.69
N HIS A 39 5.39 -9.45 -22.92
CA HIS A 39 4.08 -10.12 -22.73
C HIS A 39 4.01 -11.17 -21.62
N LEU A 40 5.15 -11.59 -21.03
CA LEU A 40 5.20 -12.69 -20.06
C LEU A 40 5.77 -12.26 -18.70
N SER A 41 5.33 -11.13 -18.15
CA SER A 41 5.77 -10.65 -16.82
C SER A 41 5.41 -11.59 -15.66
N HIS A 42 4.68 -12.70 -15.90
CA HIS A 42 4.18 -13.61 -14.86
C HIS A 42 4.27 -15.11 -15.21
N CYS A 43 5.07 -15.53 -16.20
CA CYS A 43 5.18 -16.96 -16.54
C CYS A 43 6.51 -17.58 -16.11
N ASP A 44 6.44 -18.70 -15.40
CA ASP A 44 7.59 -19.58 -15.13
C ASP A 44 8.07 -20.18 -16.46
N LEU A 45 9.21 -19.69 -16.95
CA LEU A 45 9.82 -20.09 -18.21
C LEU A 45 10.96 -21.10 -17.98
N VAL A 46 10.91 -22.23 -18.66
CA VAL A 46 12.03 -23.18 -18.73
C VAL A 46 12.47 -23.31 -20.17
N TRP A 47 13.75 -23.04 -20.42
CA TRP A 47 14.34 -23.26 -21.74
C TRP A 47 15.62 -24.10 -21.64
N THR A 48 15.87 -24.87 -22.70
CA THR A 48 17.05 -25.72 -22.83
C THR A 48 17.69 -25.52 -24.20
N HIS A 49 19.01 -25.41 -24.21
CA HIS A 49 19.80 -25.31 -25.43
C HIS A 49 20.63 -26.58 -25.61
N TYR A 50 20.44 -27.25 -26.74
CA TYR A 50 21.20 -28.43 -27.12
C TYR A 50 22.13 -28.15 -28.29
N LYS A 51 23.43 -28.37 -28.08
CA LYS A 51 24.50 -28.25 -29.07
C LYS A 51 25.37 -29.51 -29.01
N ASN A 52 25.60 -30.14 -30.16
CA ASN A 52 26.50 -31.29 -30.27
C ASN A 52 27.83 -30.82 -30.88
N ASN A 53 28.94 -30.92 -30.16
CA ASN A 53 30.27 -30.54 -30.64
C ASN A 53 30.98 -31.77 -31.20
N GLU A 54 31.12 -31.88 -32.53
CA GLU A 54 32.09 -32.82 -33.10
C GLU A 54 33.51 -32.28 -32.89
N ARG A 55 34.28 -32.95 -32.02
CA ARG A 55 35.70 -32.68 -31.80
C ARG A 55 36.49 -32.93 -33.08
N THR A 56 37.01 -31.88 -33.70
CA THR A 56 38.25 -31.98 -34.48
C THR A 56 39.41 -31.91 -33.49
N ASN A 57 40.21 -32.97 -33.44
CA ASN A 57 41.34 -33.10 -32.52
C ASN A 57 42.35 -31.95 -32.70
N GLN A 58 42.40 -31.04 -31.72
CA GLN A 58 43.65 -30.63 -31.06
C GLN A 58 43.32 -29.73 -29.85
N ASP A 59 43.98 -30.07 -28.74
CA ASP A 59 44.11 -29.39 -27.46
C ASP A 59 42.98 -29.52 -26.41
N LEU A 60 43.38 -30.20 -25.33
CA LEU A 60 42.66 -30.49 -24.11
C LEU A 60 42.55 -29.25 -23.22
N SER A 61 41.33 -28.74 -23.04
CA SER A 61 40.85 -28.32 -21.72
C SER A 61 39.38 -28.70 -21.59
N GLN A 62 39.03 -29.28 -20.45
CA GLN A 62 37.75 -29.92 -20.14
C GLN A 62 36.54 -29.00 -20.36
N GLU A 63 35.76 -29.24 -21.42
CA GLU A 63 34.34 -28.91 -21.47
C GLU A 63 33.58 -30.20 -21.82
N SER A 64 32.77 -30.67 -20.87
CA SER A 64 31.76 -31.70 -21.05
C SER A 64 30.66 -31.22 -22.00
N ASP A 65 29.90 -32.14 -22.59
CA ASP A 65 28.68 -31.83 -23.37
C ASP A 65 27.71 -30.96 -22.53
N GLU A 66 27.83 -29.63 -22.62
CA GLU A 66 27.06 -28.72 -21.78
C GLU A 66 25.67 -28.47 -22.37
N ILE A 67 24.67 -29.09 -21.74
CA ILE A 67 23.28 -28.61 -21.81
C ILE A 67 23.18 -27.43 -20.84
N LEU A 68 23.16 -26.22 -21.36
CA LEU A 68 22.92 -25.03 -20.55
C LEU A 68 21.42 -24.93 -20.26
N VAL A 69 20.99 -25.41 -19.09
CA VAL A 69 19.63 -25.18 -18.59
C VAL A 69 19.65 -23.89 -17.78
N GLN A 70 19.20 -22.80 -18.39
CA GLN A 70 19.17 -21.51 -17.72
C GLN A 70 17.75 -21.18 -17.26
N ARG A 71 17.57 -21.06 -15.94
CA ARG A 71 16.29 -20.69 -15.34
C ARG A 71 16.28 -19.18 -15.09
N GLN A 72 15.39 -18.45 -15.75
CA GLN A 72 15.12 -17.07 -15.39
C GLN A 72 13.85 -17.06 -14.53
N ILE A 73 14.04 -17.06 -13.21
CA ILE A 73 12.96 -16.76 -12.28
C ILE A 73 13.09 -15.27 -11.97
N ASP A 74 12.06 -14.48 -12.27
CA ASP A 74 12.00 -13.12 -11.75
C ASP A 74 11.65 -13.20 -10.26
N LEU A 75 12.68 -13.32 -9.43
CA LEU A 75 12.58 -13.42 -7.98
C LEU A 75 13.57 -12.40 -7.39
N ASN A 76 13.12 -11.16 -7.23
CA ASN A 76 13.78 -10.18 -6.37
C ASN A 76 13.88 -10.61 -4.88
N SER A 77 13.63 -11.88 -4.53
CA SER A 77 13.75 -12.36 -3.14
C SER A 77 14.12 -13.83 -2.91
N ALA A 78 14.30 -14.70 -3.93
CA ALA A 78 14.51 -16.14 -3.69
C ALA A 78 15.85 -16.73 -4.15
N THR A 79 16.73 -15.95 -4.79
CA THR A 79 18.02 -16.44 -5.28
C THR A 79 19.04 -16.70 -4.16
N THR A 80 18.77 -16.35 -2.91
CA THR A 80 19.72 -16.52 -1.80
C THR A 80 19.62 -17.84 -1.03
N ARG A 81 18.72 -18.77 -1.36
CA ARG A 81 18.47 -19.96 -0.50
C ARG A 81 18.52 -21.34 -1.19
N LEU A 82 19.33 -21.53 -2.22
CA LEU A 82 19.47 -22.86 -2.84
C LEU A 82 20.90 -23.39 -2.97
N HIS A 83 21.89 -22.70 -2.39
CA HIS A 83 23.26 -23.25 -2.27
C HIS A 83 23.50 -24.14 -1.05
N SER A 84 22.51 -24.32 -0.16
CA SER A 84 22.68 -25.12 1.05
C SER A 84 21.59 -26.18 1.19
N GLY A 85 21.98 -27.45 1.05
CA GLY A 85 21.38 -28.62 1.69
C GLY A 85 19.86 -28.72 1.68
N ALA A 86 19.34 -29.48 0.72
CA ALA A 86 17.93 -29.85 0.65
C ALA A 86 17.58 -30.92 1.69
N GLU A 87 17.12 -30.52 2.87
CA GLU A 87 16.22 -31.33 3.70
C GLU A 87 15.15 -30.40 4.30
N ASN A 88 13.89 -30.69 3.99
CA ASN A 88 12.65 -29.99 4.41
C ASN A 88 12.17 -28.80 3.56
N VAL A 89 11.57 -29.10 2.40
CA VAL A 89 10.56 -28.19 1.78
C VAL A 89 9.30 -28.96 1.37
N PRO A 90 8.41 -29.32 2.30
CA PRO A 90 7.08 -29.79 1.96
C PRO A 90 6.16 -28.59 1.72
N LYS A 91 6.20 -27.98 0.50
CA LYS A 91 5.15 -27.08 -0.09
C LYS A 91 5.58 -26.39 -1.41
N LEU A 92 6.28 -27.08 -2.31
CA LEU A 92 6.57 -26.59 -3.68
C LEU A 92 5.55 -27.10 -4.71
N ARG A 93 4.26 -27.21 -4.34
CA ARG A 93 3.19 -27.72 -5.22
C ARG A 93 2.48 -26.64 -6.06
N THR A 94 2.87 -25.37 -5.99
CA THR A 94 2.09 -24.24 -6.54
C THR A 94 2.89 -23.27 -7.43
N ALA A 95 3.94 -23.74 -8.10
CA ALA A 95 4.56 -23.04 -9.23
C ALA A 95 4.96 -24.09 -10.27
N ILE A 96 4.02 -24.41 -11.16
CA ILE A 96 4.15 -25.45 -12.20
C ILE A 96 4.16 -24.72 -13.54
N CYS A 97 5.23 -24.92 -14.31
CA CYS A 97 5.57 -24.20 -15.53
C CYS A 97 4.40 -24.07 -16.51
N SER A 98 4.25 -22.92 -17.18
CA SER A 98 3.19 -22.72 -18.20
C SER A 98 3.71 -22.89 -19.63
N VAL A 99 5.00 -22.59 -19.87
CA VAL A 99 5.61 -22.60 -21.20
C VAL A 99 7.01 -23.21 -21.15
N VAL A 100 7.29 -24.13 -22.07
CA VAL A 100 8.54 -24.86 -22.24
C VAL A 100 9.16 -24.55 -23.60
N ILE A 101 10.41 -24.10 -23.64
CA ILE A 101 11.11 -23.80 -24.91
C ILE A 101 12.27 -24.78 -25.10
N ILE A 102 12.30 -25.49 -26.21
CA ILE A 102 13.37 -26.42 -26.57
C ILE A 102 14.07 -25.89 -27.82
N ILE A 103 15.35 -25.53 -27.69
CA ILE A 103 16.17 -25.02 -28.79
C ILE A 103 17.20 -26.09 -29.17
N SER A 104 17.13 -26.57 -30.41
CA SER A 104 18.06 -27.55 -30.97
C SER A 104 18.84 -26.96 -32.14
N THR A 105 20.16 -27.01 -32.05
CA THR A 105 21.09 -26.45 -33.06
C THR A 105 21.82 -27.51 -33.88
N THR A 106 21.46 -28.79 -33.75
CA THR A 106 22.19 -29.87 -34.44
C THR A 106 21.79 -30.00 -35.90
N SER A 107 22.76 -29.98 -36.83
CA SER A 107 22.56 -30.26 -38.26
C SER A 107 23.01 -31.67 -38.69
N ALA A 108 23.29 -32.58 -37.75
CA ALA A 108 23.91 -33.86 -38.08
C ALA A 108 22.88 -34.97 -38.29
N TYR A 109 22.79 -35.39 -39.55
CA TYR A 109 21.96 -36.46 -40.11
C TYR A 109 22.43 -37.88 -39.74
N ASP A 110 23.10 -38.08 -38.59
CA ASP A 110 23.96 -39.26 -38.38
C ASP A 110 23.71 -40.09 -37.11
N SER A 111 22.53 -40.01 -36.51
CA SER A 111 22.11 -41.02 -35.52
C SER A 111 20.68 -41.50 -35.77
N ASN A 112 20.46 -42.81 -35.64
CA ASN A 112 19.21 -43.48 -35.99
C ASN A 112 17.98 -43.05 -35.15
N ASN A 113 18.11 -42.14 -34.17
CA ASN A 113 16.95 -41.50 -33.50
C ASN A 113 17.35 -40.31 -32.59
N PRO A 114 17.57 -39.08 -33.11
CA PRO A 114 17.99 -37.93 -32.30
C PRO A 114 16.93 -37.49 -31.28
N GLY A 115 15.65 -37.76 -31.55
CA GLY A 115 14.55 -37.48 -30.63
C GLY A 115 14.62 -38.32 -29.36
N LEU A 116 14.98 -39.60 -29.47
CA LEU A 116 15.12 -40.50 -28.32
C LEU A 116 16.29 -40.10 -27.41
N GLN A 117 17.43 -39.72 -27.98
CA GLN A 117 18.61 -39.31 -27.23
C GLN A 117 18.34 -38.02 -26.47
N LEU A 118 17.80 -37.00 -27.14
CA LEU A 118 17.42 -35.74 -26.48
C LEU A 118 16.33 -35.97 -25.43
N PHE A 119 15.32 -36.79 -25.73
CA PHE A 119 14.28 -37.13 -24.77
C PHE A 119 14.86 -37.83 -23.54
N GLN A 120 15.77 -38.79 -23.69
CA GLN A 120 16.42 -39.48 -22.57
C GLN A 120 17.30 -38.55 -21.73
N THR A 121 18.00 -37.60 -22.35
CA THR A 121 18.82 -36.62 -21.63
C THR A 121 17.98 -35.56 -20.92
N LEU A 122 16.87 -35.12 -21.53
CA LEU A 122 15.95 -34.16 -20.92
C LEU A 122 15.06 -34.81 -19.85
N THR A 123 14.65 -36.08 -20.01
CA THR A 123 13.70 -36.78 -19.13
C THR A 123 14.01 -36.66 -17.62
N PRO A 124 15.23 -36.93 -17.12
CA PRO A 124 15.50 -36.86 -15.68
C PRO A 124 15.43 -35.44 -15.11
N HIS A 125 15.65 -34.40 -15.93
CA HIS A 125 15.68 -33.00 -15.49
C HIS A 125 14.37 -32.25 -15.75
N PHE A 126 13.62 -32.64 -16.79
CA PHE A 126 12.46 -31.89 -17.31
C PHE A 126 11.10 -32.49 -16.92
N LEU A 127 10.95 -33.83 -16.98
CA LEU A 127 9.65 -34.47 -16.68
C LEU A 127 9.10 -34.22 -15.28
N PRO A 128 9.91 -34.06 -14.22
CA PRO A 128 9.39 -33.72 -12.89
C PRO A 128 8.81 -32.30 -12.80
N LEU A 129 9.16 -31.43 -13.76
CA LEU A 129 8.88 -29.99 -13.74
C LEU A 129 7.81 -29.55 -14.75
N THR A 130 7.36 -30.46 -15.63
CA THR A 130 6.44 -30.15 -16.73
C THR A 130 5.32 -31.17 -16.85
N ARG A 131 4.10 -30.70 -17.09
CA ARG A 131 2.90 -31.49 -17.36
C ARG A 131 2.68 -31.58 -18.86
N LYS A 132 2.83 -32.79 -19.40
CA LYS A 132 2.78 -33.04 -20.86
C LYS A 132 1.42 -32.74 -21.52
N ASP A 133 0.35 -32.79 -20.73
CA ASP A 133 -1.03 -32.59 -21.19
C ASP A 133 -1.57 -31.18 -20.94
N GLU A 134 -0.83 -30.36 -20.18
CA GLU A 134 -1.29 -29.04 -19.71
C GLU A 134 -0.36 -27.90 -20.15
N ASP A 135 0.95 -28.13 -20.21
CA ASP A 135 1.93 -27.08 -20.49
C ASP A 135 2.18 -26.93 -22.01
N TYR A 136 2.52 -25.71 -22.44
CA TYR A 136 2.75 -25.39 -23.85
C TYR A 136 4.23 -25.58 -24.23
N TYR A 137 4.50 -26.39 -25.25
CA TYR A 137 5.86 -26.66 -25.72
C TYR A 137 6.16 -25.93 -27.02
N ILE A 138 7.28 -25.20 -27.07
CA ILE A 138 7.74 -24.48 -28.24
C ILE A 138 9.10 -25.07 -28.65
N PHE A 139 9.18 -25.59 -29.87
CA PHE A 139 10.40 -26.15 -30.44
C PHE A 139 11.02 -25.16 -31.41
N PHE A 140 12.33 -24.93 -31.32
CA PHE A 140 13.11 -24.14 -32.27
C PHE A 140 14.28 -24.97 -32.79
N GLY A 141 14.47 -25.04 -34.10
CA GLY A 141 15.63 -25.72 -34.69
C GLY A 141 15.48 -26.05 -36.16
N GLN A 142 16.48 -26.67 -36.76
CA GLN A 142 16.46 -27.10 -38.16
C GLN A 142 15.89 -28.51 -38.35
N ASN A 143 16.09 -29.40 -37.38
CA ASN A 143 15.59 -30.76 -37.43
C ASN A 143 14.14 -30.82 -36.97
N GLU A 144 13.30 -31.62 -37.64
CA GLU A 144 11.89 -31.89 -37.28
C GLU A 144 11.74 -32.71 -35.98
N LEU A 145 12.37 -32.26 -34.90
CA LEU A 145 12.42 -32.93 -33.59
C LEU A 145 11.02 -33.16 -33.01
N MET A 146 10.06 -32.29 -33.33
CA MET A 146 8.66 -32.43 -32.95
C MET A 146 7.97 -33.64 -33.61
N ALA A 147 8.46 -34.12 -34.77
CA ALA A 147 7.95 -35.33 -35.43
C ALA A 147 8.47 -36.62 -34.80
N SER A 148 9.46 -36.55 -33.91
CA SER A 148 9.97 -37.73 -33.21
C SER A 148 8.87 -38.40 -32.37
N PRO A 149 8.84 -39.74 -32.27
CA PRO A 149 7.79 -40.44 -31.54
C PRO A 149 7.74 -40.06 -30.04
N GLU A 150 8.86 -39.60 -29.47
CA GLU A 150 8.96 -39.22 -28.05
C GLU A 150 8.28 -37.88 -27.72
N PHE A 151 8.41 -36.88 -28.59
CA PHE A 151 7.81 -35.55 -28.41
C PHE A 151 6.47 -35.40 -29.17
N GLY A 152 6.35 -36.06 -30.32
CA GLY A 152 5.21 -35.98 -31.25
C GLY A 152 3.95 -36.69 -30.76
N LEU A 153 4.03 -37.77 -29.98
CA LEU A 153 2.85 -38.47 -29.46
C LEU A 153 2.56 -38.16 -27.99
N LYS A 154 3.57 -37.79 -27.20
CA LYS A 154 3.44 -37.67 -25.74
C LYS A 154 3.11 -36.27 -25.23
N ILE A 155 3.19 -35.25 -26.08
CA ILE A 155 2.93 -33.85 -25.72
C ILE A 155 1.72 -33.35 -26.48
N LYS A 156 0.75 -32.76 -25.77
CA LYS A 156 -0.51 -32.32 -26.37
C LYS A 156 -0.38 -30.96 -27.04
N TYR A 157 0.06 -29.93 -26.31
CA TYR A 157 0.16 -28.56 -26.82
C TYR A 157 1.57 -28.25 -27.28
N LYS A 158 1.77 -28.21 -28.60
CA LYS A 158 3.09 -27.97 -29.19
C LYS A 158 3.07 -27.20 -30.49
N ILE A 159 4.10 -26.38 -30.68
CA ILE A 159 4.36 -25.64 -31.91
C ILE A 159 5.87 -25.66 -32.18
N GLY A 160 6.24 -25.79 -33.45
CA GLY A 160 7.64 -25.79 -33.87
C GLY A 160 7.92 -24.66 -34.85
N PHE A 161 9.04 -23.98 -34.64
CA PHE A 161 9.58 -22.97 -35.52
C PHE A 161 10.84 -23.54 -36.17
N TYR A 162 10.77 -23.76 -37.48
CA TYR A 162 11.83 -24.37 -38.26
C TYR A 162 12.40 -23.37 -39.24
N LEU A 163 13.72 -23.29 -39.31
CA LEU A 163 14.40 -22.41 -40.26
C LEU A 163 14.55 -23.14 -41.60
N ASP A 164 13.95 -22.58 -42.64
CA ASP A 164 14.22 -22.90 -44.04
C ASP A 164 15.03 -21.74 -44.66
N GLU A 165 15.76 -21.95 -45.74
CA GLU A 165 16.90 -21.12 -46.20
C GLU A 165 16.78 -19.57 -46.08
N ARG A 166 15.57 -19.00 -46.20
CA ARG A 166 15.28 -17.57 -45.99
C ARG A 166 13.99 -17.29 -45.20
N SER A 167 13.43 -18.30 -44.54
CA SER A 167 12.12 -18.20 -43.93
C SER A 167 11.98 -19.05 -42.66
N ILE A 168 11.11 -18.61 -41.76
CA ILE A 168 10.76 -19.39 -40.57
C ILE A 168 9.42 -20.10 -40.83
N LEU A 169 9.48 -21.42 -41.00
CA LEU A 169 8.32 -22.29 -41.11
C LEU A 169 7.77 -22.58 -39.71
N VAL A 170 6.59 -22.04 -39.41
CA VAL A 170 5.83 -22.45 -38.23
C VAL A 170 5.11 -23.73 -38.58
N LYS A 171 5.45 -24.82 -37.92
CA LYS A 171 4.83 -26.13 -38.16
C LYS A 171 4.18 -26.64 -36.87
N THR A 172 3.11 -27.41 -37.01
CA THR A 172 2.48 -28.16 -35.91
C THR A 172 2.24 -29.60 -36.34
N MET A 173 1.90 -30.46 -35.38
CA MET A 173 1.55 -31.86 -35.68
C MET A 173 0.04 -31.95 -35.87
N HIS A 174 -0.40 -32.42 -37.04
CA HIS A 174 -1.81 -32.72 -37.25
C HIS A 174 -2.11 -34.17 -36.82
N PRO A 175 -3.14 -34.39 -36.00
CA PRO A 175 -3.60 -35.74 -35.70
C PRO A 175 -4.29 -36.33 -36.93
N ASP A 176 -3.69 -37.37 -37.50
CA ASP A 176 -4.21 -38.28 -38.55
C ASP A 176 -4.98 -37.69 -39.73
N GLN A 177 -4.35 -37.71 -40.92
CA GLN A 177 -5.06 -37.99 -42.16
C GLN A 177 -4.39 -39.19 -42.83
N ASN A 178 -5.07 -40.34 -42.81
CA ASN A 178 -4.71 -41.60 -43.48
C ASN A 178 -3.53 -42.40 -42.90
N GLY A 179 -3.78 -43.13 -41.80
CA GLY A 179 -3.05 -44.38 -41.53
C GLY A 179 -1.94 -44.35 -40.48
N GLY A 180 -2.09 -43.57 -39.40
CA GLY A 180 -1.43 -43.88 -38.12
C GLY A 180 0.01 -43.41 -37.97
N LYS A 181 0.49 -42.47 -38.80
CA LYS A 181 1.74 -41.75 -38.57
C LYS A 181 1.46 -40.25 -38.46
N PRO A 182 1.86 -39.59 -37.36
CA PRO A 182 1.57 -38.18 -37.16
C PRO A 182 2.39 -37.37 -38.18
N GLN A 183 1.73 -36.52 -38.97
CA GLN A 183 2.35 -35.71 -40.03
C GLN A 183 2.54 -34.27 -39.55
N LEU A 184 3.68 -33.71 -39.95
CA LEU A 184 4.09 -32.37 -39.58
C LEU A 184 3.57 -31.41 -40.65
N ILE A 185 2.66 -30.52 -40.27
CA ILE A 185 2.00 -29.57 -41.17
C ILE A 185 2.58 -28.19 -40.97
N THR A 186 2.98 -27.54 -42.05
CA THR A 186 3.34 -26.13 -42.07
C THR A 186 2.08 -25.28 -41.92
N LEU A 187 1.99 -24.57 -40.80
CA LEU A 187 0.93 -23.60 -40.54
C LEU A 187 1.21 -22.28 -41.26
N LEU A 188 2.46 -21.80 -41.22
CA LEU A 188 2.83 -20.48 -41.70
C LEU A 188 4.26 -20.46 -42.25
N ASN A 189 4.47 -19.67 -43.29
CA ASN A 189 5.79 -19.32 -43.80
C ASN A 189 6.09 -17.84 -43.47
N LEU A 190 7.06 -17.61 -42.59
CA LEU A 190 7.48 -16.28 -42.16
C LEU A 190 8.71 -15.85 -42.98
N ASP A 191 8.46 -15.10 -44.05
CA ASP A 191 9.45 -14.40 -44.87
C ASP A 191 9.54 -12.93 -44.40
N GLU A 192 10.56 -12.17 -44.85
CA GLU A 192 10.71 -10.73 -44.54
C GLU A 192 9.43 -9.89 -44.82
N ASN A 193 8.60 -10.34 -45.77
CA ASN A 193 7.33 -9.69 -46.13
C ASN A 193 6.11 -10.09 -45.29
N THR A 194 6.16 -11.19 -44.51
CA THR A 194 5.01 -11.69 -43.73
C THR A 194 5.08 -11.36 -42.23
N SER A 195 6.03 -10.51 -41.81
CA SER A 195 6.14 -9.98 -40.44
C SER A 195 4.85 -9.32 -39.92
N HIS A 196 4.02 -8.75 -40.79
CA HIS A 196 2.70 -8.21 -40.43
C HIS A 196 1.71 -9.28 -39.93
N HIS A 197 1.82 -10.54 -40.40
CA HIS A 197 0.94 -11.63 -39.97
C HIS A 197 1.22 -12.09 -38.55
N LEU A 198 2.45 -11.97 -38.04
CA LEU A 198 2.80 -12.34 -36.67
C LEU A 198 1.94 -11.61 -35.64
N SER A 199 1.61 -10.34 -35.90
CA SER A 199 0.71 -9.55 -35.05
C SER A 199 -0.76 -9.96 -35.11
N GLN A 200 -1.17 -10.65 -36.17
CA GLN A 200 -2.52 -11.23 -36.31
C GLN A 200 -2.61 -12.61 -35.64
N ILE A 201 -1.50 -13.35 -35.62
CA ILE A 201 -1.41 -14.71 -35.06
C ILE A 201 -1.20 -14.66 -33.54
N PHE A 202 -0.30 -13.78 -33.09
CA PHE A 202 -0.06 -13.48 -31.69
C PHE A 202 -0.62 -12.08 -31.40
N PRO A 203 -1.93 -11.97 -31.13
CA PRO A 203 -2.49 -10.68 -30.78
C PRO A 203 -1.78 -10.17 -29.53
N ASP A 204 -1.49 -8.88 -29.51
CA ASP A 204 -0.90 -8.20 -28.38
C ASP A 204 -1.83 -8.32 -27.17
N LEU A 205 -1.56 -9.32 -26.31
CA LEU A 205 -2.36 -9.62 -25.12
C LEU A 205 -2.33 -8.49 -24.08
N THR A 206 -1.45 -7.50 -24.23
CA THR A 206 -1.34 -6.36 -23.31
C THR A 206 -2.25 -5.19 -23.69
N LYS A 207 -2.79 -5.18 -24.92
CA LYS A 207 -3.64 -4.08 -25.39
C LYS A 207 -5.09 -4.20 -24.95
N ASN A 208 -5.62 -5.42 -24.84
CA ASN A 208 -7.01 -5.65 -24.46
C ASN A 208 -7.20 -7.05 -23.84
N HIS A 209 -8.37 -7.28 -23.24
CA HIS A 209 -8.80 -8.51 -22.61
C HIS A 209 -9.75 -9.34 -23.52
N PHE A 210 -9.81 -9.04 -24.83
CA PHE A 210 -10.55 -9.79 -25.86
C PHE A 210 -12.02 -10.10 -25.54
N GLY A 211 -12.71 -9.21 -24.84
CA GLY A 211 -14.12 -9.38 -24.48
C GLY A 211 -14.36 -10.40 -23.36
N ARG A 212 -13.30 -10.85 -22.66
CA ARG A 212 -13.41 -11.78 -21.52
C ARG A 212 -14.37 -11.21 -20.46
N CYS A 213 -15.18 -12.09 -19.88
CA CYS A 213 -15.95 -11.79 -18.69
C CYS A 213 -15.11 -12.10 -17.45
N ILE A 214 -14.81 -11.09 -16.64
CA ILE A 214 -13.98 -11.21 -15.44
C ILE A 214 -14.88 -11.35 -14.21
N LYS A 215 -14.63 -12.39 -13.41
CA LYS A 215 -15.33 -12.60 -12.13
C LYS A 215 -14.76 -11.69 -11.05
N MET A 216 -15.58 -10.81 -10.51
CA MET A 216 -15.18 -9.77 -9.55
C MET A 216 -15.87 -9.96 -8.20
N SER A 217 -15.09 -10.02 -7.12
CA SER A 217 -15.59 -9.96 -5.75
C SER A 217 -15.57 -8.52 -5.23
N ILE A 218 -16.69 -8.07 -4.66
CA ILE A 218 -16.87 -6.68 -4.21
C ILE A 218 -17.32 -6.59 -2.75
N PRO A 219 -16.64 -5.78 -1.92
CA PRO A 219 -17.04 -5.57 -0.54
C PRO A 219 -18.26 -4.66 -0.44
N LYS A 220 -18.96 -4.72 0.70
CA LYS A 220 -20.12 -3.87 1.02
C LYS A 220 -19.69 -2.46 1.41
N ALA A 221 -19.17 -1.71 0.43
CA ALA A 221 -18.62 -0.37 0.61
C ALA A 221 -19.45 0.68 -0.17
N PRO A 222 -20.65 1.06 0.31
CA PRO A 222 -21.62 1.84 -0.47
C PRO A 222 -21.11 3.20 -0.93
N PHE A 223 -20.19 3.83 -0.20
CA PHE A 223 -19.59 5.12 -0.56
C PHE A 223 -18.61 5.01 -1.74
N ARG A 224 -17.99 3.84 -1.93
CA ARG A 224 -17.02 3.59 -3.00
C ARG A 224 -17.68 2.99 -4.23
N ILE A 225 -18.53 1.99 -4.00
CA ILE A 225 -19.31 1.30 -5.03
C ILE A 225 -20.62 0.79 -4.43
N GLN A 226 -21.72 1.32 -4.92
CA GLN A 226 -23.06 0.87 -4.59
C GLN A 226 -23.48 -0.18 -5.63
N ILE A 227 -23.67 -1.41 -5.17
CA ILE A 227 -24.17 -2.51 -6.00
C ILE A 227 -25.67 -2.67 -5.80
N HIS A 228 -26.38 -3.02 -6.87
CA HIS A 228 -27.80 -3.37 -6.85
C HIS A 228 -27.96 -4.82 -7.29
N LYS A 229 -28.70 -5.59 -6.50
CA LYS A 229 -29.06 -6.97 -6.85
C LYS A 229 -30.14 -6.94 -7.92
N VAL A 230 -29.87 -7.54 -9.06
CA VAL A 230 -30.82 -7.72 -10.16
C VAL A 230 -31.03 -9.22 -10.31
N GLU A 231 -32.26 -9.67 -10.03
CA GLU A 231 -32.65 -11.06 -10.26
C GLU A 231 -32.99 -11.22 -11.74
N SER A 232 -32.22 -12.06 -12.44
CA SER A 232 -32.46 -12.38 -13.85
C SER A 232 -32.39 -13.89 -14.01
N ASN A 233 -33.52 -14.51 -14.38
CA ASN A 233 -33.64 -15.96 -14.62
C ASN A 233 -33.16 -16.87 -13.47
N GLY A 234 -33.34 -16.47 -12.21
CA GLY A 234 -32.97 -17.28 -11.04
C GLY A 234 -31.50 -17.16 -10.61
N ASP A 235 -30.66 -16.48 -11.40
CA ASP A 235 -29.30 -16.11 -11.02
C ASP A 235 -29.27 -14.69 -10.43
N GLU A 236 -28.62 -14.55 -9.28
CA GLU A 236 -28.41 -13.26 -8.64
C GLU A 236 -27.24 -12.53 -9.29
N LYS A 237 -27.52 -11.50 -10.09
CA LYS A 237 -26.46 -10.64 -10.67
C LYS A 237 -26.37 -9.33 -9.92
N TYR A 238 -25.15 -8.87 -9.66
CA TYR A 238 -24.90 -7.57 -9.06
C TYR A 238 -24.47 -6.58 -10.14
N HIS A 239 -25.15 -5.45 -10.21
CA HIS A 239 -24.77 -4.36 -11.11
C HIS A 239 -24.37 -3.12 -10.30
N PRO A 240 -23.25 -2.45 -10.65
CA PRO A 240 -22.88 -1.17 -10.06
C PRO A 240 -23.92 -0.12 -10.45
N LYS A 241 -24.46 0.59 -9.44
CA LYS A 241 -25.45 1.65 -9.63
C LYS A 241 -24.83 3.03 -9.52
N ARG A 242 -24.01 3.26 -8.49
CA ARG A 242 -23.35 4.54 -8.17
C ARG A 242 -22.03 4.30 -7.47
N GLY A 243 -21.13 5.27 -7.49
CA GLY A 243 -19.88 5.24 -6.73
C GLY A 243 -18.70 5.75 -7.55
N TYR A 244 -17.68 6.24 -6.85
CA TYR A 244 -16.47 6.79 -7.46
C TYR A 244 -15.78 5.79 -8.42
N TYR A 245 -15.76 4.51 -8.02
CA TYR A 245 -15.10 3.46 -8.80
C TYR A 245 -15.94 2.90 -9.94
N VAL A 246 -17.23 3.27 -10.06
CA VAL A 246 -18.10 2.82 -11.16
C VAL A 246 -17.67 3.46 -12.47
N THR A 247 -17.43 4.78 -12.47
CA THR A 247 -16.96 5.51 -13.66
C THR A 247 -15.59 5.02 -14.11
N TRP A 248 -14.71 4.68 -13.15
CA TRP A 248 -13.43 4.06 -13.45
C TRP A 248 -13.61 2.69 -14.13
N LEU A 249 -14.47 1.84 -13.59
CA LEU A 249 -14.74 0.51 -14.14
C LEU A 249 -15.29 0.58 -15.57
N GLU A 250 -16.26 1.47 -15.83
CA GLU A 250 -16.80 1.69 -17.18
C GLU A 250 -15.74 2.17 -18.18
N GLY A 251 -14.84 3.06 -17.73
CA GLY A 251 -13.70 3.52 -18.53
C GLY A 251 -12.71 2.39 -18.84
N ALA A 252 -12.39 1.57 -17.83
CA ALA A 252 -11.51 0.42 -17.97
C ALA A 252 -12.09 -0.62 -18.93
N MET A 253 -13.38 -0.95 -18.82
CA MET A 253 -14.06 -1.88 -19.71
C MET A 253 -14.01 -1.44 -21.18
N LYS A 254 -14.22 -0.14 -21.45
CA LYS A 254 -14.15 0.41 -22.82
C LYS A 254 -12.73 0.39 -23.38
N LYS A 255 -11.73 0.72 -22.56
CA LYS A 255 -10.34 0.81 -23.00
C LYS A 255 -9.69 -0.56 -23.18
N LEU A 256 -9.98 -1.49 -22.27
CA LEU A 256 -9.37 -2.82 -22.23
C LEU A 256 -10.28 -3.90 -22.82
N ASN A 257 -11.49 -3.58 -23.30
CA ASN A 257 -12.43 -4.52 -23.91
C ASN A 257 -12.67 -5.78 -23.06
N PHE A 258 -13.29 -5.62 -21.88
CA PHE A 258 -13.76 -6.73 -21.04
C PHE A 258 -15.16 -6.47 -20.50
N THR A 259 -15.82 -7.55 -20.08
CA THR A 259 -17.08 -7.53 -19.32
C THR A 259 -16.84 -8.05 -17.91
N TYR A 260 -17.78 -7.83 -16.98
CA TYR A 260 -17.66 -8.29 -15.60
C TYR A 260 -18.83 -9.18 -15.20
N ASP A 261 -18.56 -10.12 -14.30
CA ASP A 261 -19.54 -10.83 -13.50
C ASP A 261 -19.23 -10.56 -12.03
N MET A 262 -20.09 -9.79 -11.39
CA MET A 262 -19.84 -9.21 -10.07
C MET A 262 -20.64 -9.95 -9.00
N SER A 263 -19.96 -10.34 -7.92
CA SER A 263 -20.57 -10.92 -6.75
C SER A 263 -20.23 -10.11 -5.49
N LEU A 264 -21.17 -10.09 -4.54
CA LEU A 264 -20.88 -9.59 -3.20
C LEU A 264 -19.87 -10.52 -2.54
N SER A 265 -18.85 -9.95 -1.93
CA SER A 265 -17.79 -10.73 -1.32
C SER A 265 -18.29 -11.60 -0.17
N SER A 266 -17.58 -12.71 0.09
CA SER A 266 -17.91 -13.59 1.21
C SER A 266 -17.86 -12.86 2.56
N PHE A 267 -18.38 -13.51 3.62
CA PHE A 267 -18.35 -12.94 4.97
C PHE A 267 -19.13 -11.62 5.12
N ASP A 268 -20.33 -11.58 4.52
CA ASP A 268 -21.26 -10.43 4.51
C ASP A 268 -20.67 -9.18 3.85
N GLY A 269 -19.96 -9.37 2.72
CA GLY A 269 -19.35 -8.27 1.99
C GLY A 269 -18.06 -7.76 2.63
N GLY A 270 -17.33 -8.59 3.37
CA GLY A 270 -16.08 -8.21 4.01
C GLY A 270 -14.95 -7.93 3.00
N THR A 271 -14.06 -7.00 3.33
CA THR A 271 -12.88 -6.68 2.48
C THR A 271 -11.80 -7.76 2.51
N GLY A 272 -11.76 -8.57 3.56
CA GLY A 272 -10.70 -9.53 3.81
C GLY A 272 -10.48 -9.69 5.30
N VAL A 273 -10.47 -10.92 5.80
CA VAL A 273 -10.04 -11.22 7.18
C VAL A 273 -9.41 -12.60 7.23
N GLN A 274 -8.29 -12.71 7.95
CA GLN A 274 -7.69 -13.99 8.24
C GLN A 274 -8.39 -14.66 9.42
N LEU A 275 -8.95 -15.84 9.17
CA LEU A 275 -9.59 -16.67 10.18
C LEU A 275 -8.52 -17.40 11.02
N LYS A 276 -8.91 -17.86 12.22
CA LYS A 276 -7.98 -18.53 13.16
C LYS A 276 -7.38 -19.84 12.62
N ASN A 277 -8.06 -20.47 11.68
CA ASN A 277 -7.59 -21.67 10.97
C ASN A 277 -6.54 -21.36 9.88
N GLY A 278 -6.17 -20.09 9.68
CA GLY A 278 -5.21 -19.65 8.67
C GLY A 278 -5.81 -19.37 7.29
N THR A 279 -7.10 -19.64 7.07
CA THR A 279 -7.77 -19.35 5.79
C THR A 279 -8.25 -17.91 5.71
N TRP A 280 -8.39 -17.39 4.50
CA TRP A 280 -8.93 -16.04 4.25
C TRP A 280 -10.40 -16.08 3.85
N ALA A 281 -11.16 -15.11 4.35
CA ALA A 281 -12.56 -14.85 3.97
C ALA A 281 -12.74 -13.37 3.59
N GLY A 282 -13.87 -13.02 2.98
CA GLY A 282 -14.07 -11.71 2.36
C GLY A 282 -13.44 -11.65 0.96
N ALA A 283 -13.35 -10.45 0.39
CA ALA A 283 -12.93 -10.30 -1.00
C ALA A 283 -11.50 -10.81 -1.26
N VAL A 284 -10.57 -10.61 -0.32
CA VAL A 284 -9.23 -11.23 -0.38
C VAL A 284 -9.31 -12.76 -0.32
N GLY A 285 -10.22 -13.30 0.49
CA GLY A 285 -10.47 -14.75 0.57
C GLY A 285 -11.09 -15.31 -0.72
N ASP A 286 -11.96 -14.56 -1.38
CA ASP A 286 -12.59 -14.99 -2.63
C ASP A 286 -11.56 -15.12 -3.75
N VAL A 287 -10.57 -14.23 -3.79
CA VAL A 287 -9.44 -14.33 -4.74
C VAL A 287 -8.49 -15.45 -4.32
N TYR A 288 -8.12 -15.53 -3.05
CA TYR A 288 -7.21 -16.56 -2.54
C TYR A 288 -7.74 -17.99 -2.74
N ASN A 289 -9.06 -18.19 -2.67
CA ASN A 289 -9.71 -19.48 -2.89
C ASN A 289 -10.21 -19.66 -4.35
N GLU A 290 -9.78 -18.81 -5.28
CA GLU A 290 -10.13 -18.87 -6.72
C GLU A 290 -11.65 -18.82 -7.02
N VAL A 291 -12.44 -18.25 -6.10
CA VAL A 291 -13.88 -18.00 -6.28
C VAL A 291 -14.10 -16.80 -7.22
N ALA A 292 -13.25 -15.78 -7.10
CA ALA A 292 -13.21 -14.62 -7.98
C ALA A 292 -11.81 -14.42 -8.55
N GLU A 293 -11.72 -13.86 -9.75
CA GLU A 293 -10.44 -13.59 -10.42
C GLU A 293 -9.82 -12.28 -9.91
N ILE A 294 -10.67 -11.30 -9.56
CA ILE A 294 -10.24 -10.00 -9.05
C ILE A 294 -11.11 -9.60 -7.85
N ALA A 295 -10.49 -9.04 -6.82
CA ALA A 295 -11.19 -8.31 -5.77
C ALA A 295 -11.13 -6.81 -6.08
N PHE A 296 -12.28 -6.19 -6.28
CA PHE A 296 -12.36 -4.77 -6.66
C PHE A 296 -12.60 -3.88 -5.43
N VAL A 297 -11.95 -2.71 -5.40
CA VAL A 297 -12.06 -1.73 -4.30
C VAL A 297 -11.56 -2.26 -2.94
N ILE A 298 -10.36 -2.85 -2.92
CA ILE A 298 -9.72 -3.35 -1.70
C ILE A 298 -8.50 -2.51 -1.34
N ALA A 299 -8.32 -2.24 -0.05
CA ALA A 299 -7.13 -1.54 0.45
C ALA A 299 -5.92 -2.49 0.52
N HIS A 300 -4.79 -2.00 0.01
CA HIS A 300 -3.49 -2.63 0.06
C HIS A 300 -2.91 -2.51 1.48
N ILE A 301 -2.65 -3.64 2.15
CA ILE A 301 -2.05 -3.68 3.49
C ILE A 301 -0.95 -4.74 3.49
N TYR A 302 0.16 -4.46 4.17
CA TYR A 302 1.31 -5.36 4.25
C TYR A 302 0.96 -6.80 4.65
N SER A 303 0.02 -6.98 5.59
CA SER A 303 -0.45 -8.31 6.04
C SER A 303 -1.10 -9.16 4.94
N ARG A 304 -1.62 -8.51 3.88
CA ARG A 304 -2.32 -9.15 2.76
C ARG A 304 -1.39 -9.47 1.58
N ASN A 305 -0.20 -8.85 1.51
CA ASN A 305 0.74 -8.97 0.38
C ASN A 305 1.25 -10.39 0.13
N GLN A 306 1.26 -11.23 1.15
CA GLN A 306 1.71 -12.62 1.03
C GLN A 306 0.63 -13.57 0.46
N TYR A 307 -0.61 -13.09 0.27
CA TYR A 307 -1.75 -13.93 -0.13
C TYR A 307 -2.35 -13.54 -1.48
N VAL A 308 -2.24 -12.29 -1.88
CA VAL A 308 -2.78 -11.77 -3.14
C VAL A 308 -1.81 -10.78 -3.77
N GLU A 309 -1.79 -10.76 -5.10
CA GLU A 309 -1.05 -9.78 -5.88
C GLU A 309 -1.86 -8.50 -6.08
N TRP A 310 -1.17 -7.37 -6.17
CA TRP A 310 -1.78 -6.04 -6.23
C TRP A 310 -1.47 -5.38 -7.56
N SER A 311 -2.48 -4.73 -8.13
CA SER A 311 -2.28 -3.78 -9.22
C SER A 311 -1.70 -2.46 -8.68
N ALA A 312 -1.35 -1.55 -9.60
CA ALA A 312 -1.04 -0.19 -9.22
C ALA A 312 -2.25 0.43 -8.47
N PRO A 313 -2.02 1.11 -7.34
CA PRO A 313 -3.11 1.65 -6.53
C PRO A 313 -3.92 2.68 -7.32
N LEU A 314 -5.25 2.56 -7.26
CA LEU A 314 -6.17 3.51 -7.90
C LEU A 314 -6.25 4.85 -7.15
N SER A 315 -6.07 4.82 -5.83
CA SER A 315 -5.99 6.00 -4.96
C SER A 315 -5.06 5.72 -3.77
N TYR A 316 -4.51 6.80 -3.20
CA TYR A 316 -3.84 6.77 -1.91
C TYR A 316 -4.76 7.42 -0.87
N GLU A 317 -5.00 6.74 0.24
CA GLU A 317 -5.90 7.18 1.28
C GLU A 317 -5.27 6.96 2.65
N TRP A 318 -5.67 7.80 3.60
CA TRP A 318 -5.14 7.81 4.96
C TRP A 318 -6.26 7.43 5.92
N ILE A 319 -5.93 6.70 6.99
CA ILE A 319 -6.87 6.55 8.09
C ILE A 319 -6.97 7.87 8.83
N ILE A 320 -8.19 8.32 9.03
CA ILE A 320 -8.50 9.50 9.83
C ILE A 320 -9.46 9.10 10.94
N PHE A 321 -9.57 9.95 11.94
CA PHE A 321 -10.62 9.82 12.95
C PHE A 321 -11.44 11.10 13.02
N VAL A 322 -12.68 10.95 13.46
CA VAL A 322 -13.63 12.04 13.64
C VAL A 322 -14.12 12.00 15.08
N CYS A 323 -13.99 13.12 15.78
CA CYS A 323 -14.56 13.35 17.11
C CYS A 323 -15.57 14.50 17.05
N HIS A 324 -16.28 14.78 18.14
CA HIS A 324 -17.11 15.97 18.24
C HIS A 324 -16.28 17.25 18.13
N SER A 325 -16.95 18.34 17.78
CA SER A 325 -16.33 19.67 17.74
C SER A 325 -15.96 20.13 19.16
N PRO A 326 -14.83 20.83 19.34
CA PRO A 326 -14.52 21.50 20.60
C PRO A 326 -15.64 22.46 21.03
N GLU A 327 -16.21 22.23 22.22
CA GLU A 327 -17.29 23.04 22.77
C GLU A 327 -16.73 24.25 23.52
N VAL A 328 -17.47 25.35 23.54
CA VAL A 328 -17.08 26.52 24.33
C VAL A 328 -17.29 26.22 25.82
N ILE A 329 -16.27 26.46 26.64
CA ILE A 329 -16.34 26.28 28.09
C ILE A 329 -16.98 27.52 28.72
N TYR A 330 -18.18 27.36 29.28
CA TYR A 330 -18.85 28.40 30.06
C TYR A 330 -18.67 28.11 31.56
N SER A 331 -17.88 28.95 32.25
CA SER A 331 -17.69 28.85 33.70
C SER A 331 -17.67 30.23 34.35
N ALA A 332 -18.25 30.35 35.55
CA ALA A 332 -18.14 31.57 36.35
C ALA A 332 -16.69 31.87 36.76
N GLU A 333 -15.83 30.84 36.81
CA GLU A 333 -14.40 30.96 37.07
C GLU A 333 -13.64 31.69 35.96
N ALA A 334 -14.24 31.84 34.78
CA ALA A 334 -13.67 32.56 33.65
C ALA A 334 -13.32 34.03 33.97
N ILE A 335 -13.94 34.60 35.01
CA ILE A 335 -13.60 35.93 35.52
C ILE A 335 -12.18 35.97 36.10
N VAL A 336 -11.69 34.86 36.67
CA VAL A 336 -10.38 34.79 37.35
C VAL A 336 -9.25 34.33 36.41
N TRP A 337 -9.58 33.62 35.33
CA TRP A 337 -8.65 33.13 34.30
C TRP A 337 -7.75 34.17 33.60
N PRO A 338 -8.11 35.46 33.45
CA PRO A 338 -7.27 36.43 32.73
C PRO A 338 -5.87 36.62 33.32
N LEU A 339 -5.73 36.37 34.63
CA LEU A 339 -4.46 36.40 35.33
C LEU A 339 -4.16 35.00 35.86
N ARG A 340 -2.90 34.58 35.68
CA ARG A 340 -2.39 33.35 36.30
C ARG A 340 -2.49 33.47 37.82
N PHE A 341 -2.62 32.34 38.49
CA PHE A 341 -2.65 32.26 39.94
C PHE A 341 -1.44 32.95 40.60
N ASP A 342 -0.24 32.77 40.02
CA ASP A 342 0.99 33.44 40.47
C ASP A 342 0.86 34.97 40.45
N SER A 343 0.23 35.52 39.41
CA SER A 343 0.00 36.96 39.27
C SER A 343 -1.00 37.48 40.30
N TRP A 344 -2.03 36.71 40.63
CA TRP A 344 -2.97 37.04 41.70
C TRP A 344 -2.28 37.10 43.06
N ILE A 345 -1.42 36.12 43.37
CA ILE A 345 -0.62 36.11 44.60
C ILE A 345 0.29 37.34 44.64
N LEU A 346 0.98 37.65 43.55
CA LEU A 346 1.88 38.80 43.49
C LEU A 346 1.12 40.12 43.68
N PHE A 347 -0.01 40.29 43.00
CA PHE A 347 -0.86 41.48 43.15
C PHE A 347 -1.36 41.64 44.59
N GLY A 348 -1.84 40.54 45.20
CA GLY A 348 -2.23 40.52 46.61
C GLY A 348 -1.07 40.84 47.56
N SER A 349 0.12 40.30 47.30
CA SER A 349 1.32 40.53 48.11
C SER A 349 1.78 41.99 48.03
N CYS A 350 1.82 42.58 46.83
CA CYS A 350 2.10 44.00 46.63
C CYS A 350 1.06 44.89 47.34
N THR A 351 -0.20 44.48 47.35
CA THR A 351 -1.29 45.18 48.05
C THR A 351 -1.11 45.15 49.57
N LEU A 352 -0.73 44.01 50.13
CA LEU A 352 -0.43 43.90 51.57
C LEU A 352 0.81 44.71 51.93
N PHE A 353 1.86 44.62 51.11
CA PHE A 353 3.09 45.37 51.30
C PHE A 353 2.85 46.88 51.26
N SER A 354 2.04 47.37 50.31
CA SER A 354 1.71 48.80 50.23
C SER A 354 0.97 49.29 51.48
N GLY A 355 0.05 48.51 52.03
CA GLY A 355 -0.61 48.83 53.31
C GLY A 355 0.34 48.88 54.50
N ILE A 356 1.33 47.99 54.56
CA ILE A 356 2.38 48.02 55.59
C ILE A 356 3.23 49.27 55.45
N VAL A 357 3.68 49.61 54.23
CA VAL A 357 4.49 50.80 53.96
C VAL A 357 3.72 52.07 54.33
N VAL A 358 2.44 52.20 53.96
CA VAL A 358 1.59 53.34 54.34
C VAL A 358 1.51 53.45 55.87
N LYS A 359 1.27 52.34 56.58
CA LYS A 359 1.23 52.33 58.05
C LYS A 359 2.55 52.79 58.67
N LEU A 360 3.68 52.32 58.17
CA LEU A 360 5.01 52.72 58.65
C LEU A 360 5.27 54.21 58.39
N LEU A 361 4.93 54.73 57.21
CA LEU A 361 5.08 56.14 56.87
C LEU A 361 4.25 57.07 57.77
N PHE A 362 3.09 56.62 58.26
CA PHE A 362 2.31 57.37 59.26
C PHE A 362 2.86 57.26 60.69
N LEU A 363 3.57 56.17 61.02
CA LEU A 363 4.07 55.90 62.37
C LEU A 363 5.44 56.55 62.65
N VAL A 364 6.32 56.66 61.63
CA VAL A 364 7.67 57.23 61.77
C VAL A 364 7.65 58.71 62.26
N PRO A 365 6.84 59.63 61.71
CA PRO A 365 6.79 61.02 62.18
C PRO A 365 6.14 61.19 63.57
N VAL A 366 5.44 60.18 64.07
CA VAL A 366 4.86 60.16 65.42
C VAL A 366 5.93 59.80 66.46
N LEU A 367 6.85 58.89 66.10
CA LEU A 367 7.96 58.47 66.95
C LEU A 367 9.07 59.53 67.05
N ASP A 368 9.29 60.32 66.00
CA ASP A 368 10.34 61.35 65.92
C ASP A 368 9.96 62.68 66.62
N SER A 369 8.67 62.91 66.88
CA SER A 369 8.16 64.15 67.48
C SER A 369 8.40 64.20 69.00
N ARG A 370 9.62 64.55 69.43
CA ARG A 370 10.00 64.65 70.85
C ARG A 370 9.37 65.86 71.62
N ASN A 371 8.73 66.83 70.96
CA ASN A 371 8.22 68.07 71.61
C ASN A 371 6.80 68.53 71.20
N GLY A 372 5.92 67.65 70.71
CA GLY A 372 4.60 68.05 70.20
C GLY A 372 3.46 67.04 70.41
N GLY A 373 3.23 66.62 71.67
CA GLY A 373 2.37 65.48 72.02
C GLY A 373 0.92 65.52 71.52
N GLN A 374 0.32 66.70 71.33
CA GLN A 374 -1.08 66.80 70.86
C GLN A 374 -1.23 66.68 69.33
N LEU A 375 -0.30 67.26 68.55
CA LEU A 375 -0.31 67.14 67.09
C LEU A 375 0.12 65.75 66.63
N ALA A 376 1.09 65.13 67.30
CA ALA A 376 1.54 63.76 67.01
C ALA A 376 0.47 62.70 67.37
N SER A 377 -0.25 62.87 68.49
CA SER A 377 -1.37 61.99 68.89
C SER A 377 -2.55 62.09 67.93
N LYS A 378 -2.93 63.32 67.52
CA LYS A 378 -3.98 63.55 66.52
C LYS A 378 -3.58 63.02 65.13
N ARG A 379 -2.28 63.08 64.80
CA ARG A 379 -1.65 62.52 63.58
C ARG A 379 -1.70 60.98 63.55
N ALA A 380 -1.42 60.30 64.66
CA ALA A 380 -1.58 58.85 64.77
C ALA A 380 -3.04 58.39 64.75
N SER A 381 -3.95 59.20 65.33
CA SER A 381 -5.39 58.90 65.38
C SER A 381 -6.12 59.09 64.05
N SER A 382 -5.58 59.87 63.10
CA SER A 382 -6.27 60.22 61.85
C SER A 382 -6.36 59.03 60.87
N TRP A 383 -5.37 58.13 60.82
CA TRP A 383 -5.33 56.99 59.90
C TRP A 383 -5.26 55.65 60.65
N SER A 384 -6.42 55.20 61.15
CA SER A 384 -6.61 53.83 61.66
C SER A 384 -6.36 52.78 60.58
N VAL A 385 -5.94 51.57 60.96
CA VAL A 385 -5.77 50.40 60.06
C VAL A 385 -7.02 50.19 59.19
N SER A 386 -8.22 50.41 59.76
CA SER A 386 -9.48 50.35 59.01
C SER A 386 -9.54 51.34 57.84
N LYS A 387 -9.05 52.58 58.01
CA LYS A 387 -9.01 53.57 56.93
C LYS A 387 -7.98 53.22 55.85
N ILE A 388 -6.85 52.62 56.22
CA ILE A 388 -5.83 52.14 55.26
C ILE A 388 -6.39 50.99 54.42
N VAL A 389 -7.03 50.01 55.06
CA VAL A 389 -7.72 48.92 54.35
C VAL A 389 -8.78 49.48 53.42
N TRP A 390 -9.56 50.46 53.88
CA TRP A 390 -10.62 51.06 53.06
C TRP A 390 -10.10 51.89 51.89
N TYR A 391 -9.00 52.61 52.09
CA TYR A 391 -8.28 53.30 51.02
C TYR A 391 -7.78 52.31 49.96
N ILE A 392 -7.15 51.21 50.38
CA ILE A 392 -6.65 50.16 49.49
C ILE A 392 -7.81 49.52 48.71
N CYS A 393 -8.86 49.06 49.39
CA CYS A 393 -10.02 48.47 48.73
C CYS A 393 -10.65 49.43 47.70
N LYS A 394 -10.87 50.69 48.08
CA LYS A 394 -11.42 51.70 47.17
C LYS A 394 -10.50 51.98 45.99
N SER A 395 -9.19 52.06 46.22
CA SER A 395 -8.22 52.27 45.14
C SER A 395 -8.21 51.12 44.13
N VAL A 396 -8.22 49.86 44.58
CA VAL A 396 -8.28 48.66 43.70
C VAL A 396 -9.60 48.60 42.93
N LEU A 397 -10.70 49.01 43.55
CA LEU A 397 -12.01 49.13 42.90
C LEU A 397 -12.14 50.39 42.04
N GLU A 398 -11.08 51.20 41.91
CA GLU A 398 -11.08 52.51 41.23
C GLU A 398 -12.20 53.45 41.70
N GLN A 399 -12.57 53.35 42.97
CA GLN A 399 -13.52 54.24 43.62
C GLN A 399 -12.80 55.41 44.27
N ASP A 400 -13.51 56.52 44.46
CA ASP A 400 -12.99 57.69 45.16
C ASP A 400 -12.55 57.32 46.58
N ALA A 401 -11.25 57.48 46.82
CA ALA A 401 -10.58 57.14 48.05
C ALA A 401 -10.14 58.43 48.76
N PRO A 402 -10.34 58.53 50.08
CA PRO A 402 -10.00 59.74 50.83
C PRO A 402 -8.51 60.06 50.67
N GLN A 403 -8.21 61.28 50.24
CA GLN A 403 -6.83 61.73 50.05
C GLN A 403 -6.16 61.99 51.41
N PRO A 404 -4.88 61.62 51.58
CA PRO A 404 -4.10 62.03 52.74
C PRO A 404 -3.93 63.56 52.76
N ASP A 405 -3.90 64.14 53.96
CA ASP A 405 -3.84 65.60 54.16
C ASP A 405 -2.63 66.23 53.43
N LYS A 406 -2.78 67.49 53.01
CA LYS A 406 -1.80 68.22 52.17
C LYS A 406 -0.39 68.32 52.79
N GLU A 407 -0.27 68.14 54.11
CA GLU A 407 0.97 68.25 54.87
C GLU A 407 1.96 67.08 54.63
N PHE A 408 1.56 66.00 53.96
CA PHE A 408 2.36 64.78 53.80
C PHE A 408 2.88 64.56 52.37
N SER A 409 4.00 65.20 52.00
CA SER A 409 4.57 65.13 50.65
C SER A 409 5.01 63.71 50.23
N TRP A 410 5.69 62.97 51.11
CA TRP A 410 6.17 61.60 50.82
C TRP A 410 5.05 60.55 50.74
N ILE A 411 4.02 60.66 51.59
CA ILE A 411 2.86 59.76 51.59
C ILE A 411 2.06 59.95 50.30
N ARG A 412 1.86 61.20 49.86
CA ARG A 412 1.19 61.50 48.59
C ARG A 412 1.95 60.94 47.40
N ALA A 413 3.29 61.00 47.39
CA ALA A 413 4.10 60.40 46.34
C ALA A 413 3.93 58.86 46.30
N PHE A 414 3.99 58.19 47.45
CA PHE A 414 3.78 56.74 47.53
C PHE A 414 2.35 56.34 47.12
N CYS A 415 1.33 57.05 47.61
CA CYS A 415 -0.06 56.86 47.20
C CYS A 415 -0.23 57.07 45.69
N GLY A 416 0.44 58.05 45.09
CA GLY A 416 0.45 58.26 43.64
C GLY A 416 1.04 57.08 42.88
N PHE A 417 2.18 56.54 43.35
CA PHE A 417 2.77 55.33 42.75
C PHE A 417 1.87 54.09 42.93
N TRP A 418 1.25 53.94 44.10
CA TRP A 418 0.27 52.89 44.36
C TRP A 418 -0.93 52.97 43.41
N LEU A 419 -1.48 54.18 43.22
CA LEU A 419 -2.58 54.40 42.28
C LEU A 419 -2.17 54.08 40.84
N LEU A 420 -0.94 54.43 40.43
CA LEU A 420 -0.41 54.06 39.12
C LEU A 420 -0.28 52.53 38.98
N PHE A 421 0.26 51.86 39.99
CA PHE A 421 0.39 50.40 40.00
C PHE A 421 -0.97 49.71 39.87
N VAL A 422 -1.96 50.16 40.66
CA VAL A 422 -3.32 49.63 40.60
C VAL A 422 -3.94 49.89 39.24
N ALA A 423 -3.88 51.13 38.72
CA ALA A 423 -4.46 51.48 37.43
C ALA A 423 -3.87 50.64 36.28
N VAL A 424 -2.56 50.38 36.28
CA VAL A 424 -1.93 49.51 35.29
C VAL A 424 -2.41 48.06 35.45
N GLY A 425 -2.46 47.54 36.68
CA GLY A 425 -2.89 46.17 36.97
C GLY A 425 -4.36 45.91 36.61
N THR A 426 -5.27 46.81 37.00
CA THR A 426 -6.70 46.72 36.71
C THR A 426 -6.97 46.87 35.21
N THR A 427 -6.26 47.76 34.53
CA THR A 427 -6.36 47.93 33.07
C THR A 427 -5.88 46.67 32.33
N ALA A 428 -4.76 46.08 32.75
CA ALA A 428 -4.26 44.83 32.17
C ALA A 428 -5.23 43.66 32.37
N TYR A 429 -5.79 43.54 33.58
CA TYR A 429 -6.84 42.56 33.88
C TYR A 429 -8.07 42.76 33.00
N ARG A 430 -8.59 43.98 32.89
CA ARG A 430 -9.75 44.31 32.02
C ARG A 430 -9.47 43.97 30.56
N ALA A 431 -8.30 44.36 30.04
CA ALA A 431 -7.92 44.09 28.66
C ALA A 431 -7.87 42.57 28.38
N LYS A 432 -7.29 41.79 29.29
CA LYS A 432 -7.24 40.32 29.15
C LYS A 432 -8.60 39.67 29.34
N LEU A 433 -9.42 40.15 30.26
CA LEU A 433 -10.79 39.68 30.44
C LEU A 433 -11.62 39.89 29.18
N VAL A 434 -11.55 41.08 28.56
CA VAL A 434 -12.22 41.35 27.28
C VAL A 434 -11.75 40.39 26.19
N SER A 435 -10.44 40.11 26.11
CA SER A 435 -9.91 39.14 25.15
C SER A 435 -10.45 37.73 25.36
N VAL A 436 -10.53 37.26 26.61
CA VAL A 436 -11.06 35.91 26.95
C VAL A 436 -12.56 35.82 26.68
N LEU A 437 -13.31 36.89 26.90
CA LEU A 437 -14.75 36.93 26.61
C LEU A 437 -15.05 37.07 25.12
N ALA A 438 -14.18 37.74 24.35
CA ALA A 438 -14.31 37.86 22.90
C ALA A 438 -13.90 36.57 22.18
N PHE A 439 -12.88 35.88 22.68
CA PHE A 439 -12.39 34.61 22.15
C PHE A 439 -12.54 33.52 23.21
N PRO A 440 -13.70 32.85 23.25
CA PRO A 440 -13.97 31.83 24.26
C PRO A 440 -12.95 30.69 24.17
N ILE A 441 -12.65 30.13 25.35
CA ILE A 441 -11.80 28.95 25.43
C ILE A 441 -12.64 27.72 25.07
N HIS A 442 -12.11 26.91 24.15
CA HIS A 442 -12.73 25.67 23.73
C HIS A 442 -12.23 24.49 24.57
N SER A 443 -13.06 23.45 24.67
CA SER A 443 -12.66 22.17 25.24
C SER A 443 -11.54 21.54 24.44
N TRP A 444 -10.70 20.77 25.11
CA TRP A 444 -9.65 20.02 24.46
C TRP A 444 -10.23 18.79 23.77
N VAL A 445 -9.84 18.54 22.52
CA VAL A 445 -10.22 17.37 21.71
C VAL A 445 -8.93 16.90 21.01
N PRO A 446 -8.66 15.59 20.92
CA PRO A 446 -7.44 15.09 20.29
C PRO A 446 -7.43 15.42 18.79
N GLU A 447 -6.30 15.93 18.30
CA GLU A 447 -6.09 16.21 16.87
C GLU A 447 -5.16 15.20 16.21
N THR A 448 -4.32 14.53 17.01
CA THR A 448 -3.37 13.50 16.56
C THR A 448 -3.70 12.12 17.12
N PHE A 449 -3.18 11.07 16.48
CA PHE A 449 -3.36 9.70 16.97
C PHE A 449 -2.63 9.47 18.31
N GLU A 450 -1.51 10.15 18.52
CA GLU A 450 -0.74 10.14 19.76
C GLU A 450 -1.57 10.70 20.92
N GLU A 451 -2.13 11.90 20.72
CA GLU A 451 -3.05 12.52 21.68
C GLU A 451 -4.28 11.63 21.92
N LEU A 452 -4.86 11.05 20.86
CA LEU A 452 -6.00 10.16 20.97
C LEU A 452 -5.68 8.93 21.83
N ALA A 453 -4.49 8.34 21.65
CA ALA A 453 -4.06 7.17 22.41
C ALA A 453 -3.90 7.49 23.91
N GLU A 454 -3.33 8.65 24.24
CA GLU A 454 -3.13 9.13 25.61
C GLU A 454 -4.44 9.61 26.26
N SER A 455 -5.39 10.08 25.46
CA SER A 455 -6.67 10.61 25.92
C SER A 455 -7.59 9.55 26.55
N ASN A 456 -8.62 10.04 27.24
CA ASN A 456 -9.70 9.22 27.76
C ASN A 456 -10.80 8.94 26.72
N PHE A 457 -10.66 9.43 25.48
CA PHE A 457 -11.65 9.20 24.44
C PHE A 457 -11.72 7.71 24.09
N MET A 458 -12.94 7.21 23.98
CA MET A 458 -13.20 5.88 23.44
C MET A 458 -13.05 5.92 21.92
N THR A 459 -12.66 4.80 21.30
CA THR A 459 -12.46 4.77 19.84
C THR A 459 -13.40 3.79 19.17
N GLY A 460 -13.88 4.16 17.99
CA GLY A 460 -14.76 3.35 17.16
C GLY A 460 -14.13 3.02 15.83
N LEU A 461 -14.50 1.89 15.24
CA LEU A 461 -14.19 1.59 13.86
C LEU A 461 -15.37 0.94 13.17
N ASN A 462 -15.65 1.38 11.94
CA ASN A 462 -16.58 0.69 11.06
C ASN A 462 -15.92 -0.58 10.48
N VAL A 463 -16.58 -1.73 10.64
CA VAL A 463 -16.19 -2.96 9.96
C VAL A 463 -17.08 -3.15 8.74
N VAL A 464 -16.47 -3.08 7.55
CA VAL A 464 -17.15 -3.43 6.31
C VAL A 464 -17.46 -4.94 6.34
N GLY A 465 -18.74 -5.29 6.41
CA GLY A 465 -19.18 -6.66 6.63
C GLY A 465 -18.66 -7.20 7.96
N ARG A 466 -17.97 -8.35 7.92
CA ARG A 466 -17.29 -8.92 9.10
C ARG A 466 -15.75 -8.88 9.02
N GLY A 467 -15.18 -8.14 8.06
CA GLY A 467 -13.73 -8.04 7.87
C GLY A 467 -13.30 -6.72 7.22
N GLY A 468 -12.63 -5.84 7.98
CA GLY A 468 -12.26 -4.50 7.57
C GLY A 468 -10.75 -4.30 7.45
N ALA A 469 -10.31 -3.65 6.39
CA ALA A 469 -8.90 -3.34 6.16
C ALA A 469 -8.31 -2.45 7.27
N ALA A 470 -9.03 -1.40 7.70
CA ALA A 470 -8.61 -0.56 8.81
C ALA A 470 -8.43 -1.37 10.12
N TYR A 471 -9.31 -2.35 10.37
CA TYR A 471 -9.19 -3.22 11.54
C TYR A 471 -7.92 -4.08 11.48
N ASP A 472 -7.65 -4.66 10.30
CA ASP A 472 -6.42 -5.42 10.07
C ASP A 472 -5.17 -4.54 10.23
N LEU A 473 -5.23 -3.25 9.84
CA LEU A 473 -4.12 -2.32 10.05
C LEU A 473 -3.85 -2.11 11.55
N PHE A 474 -4.85 -1.74 12.34
CA PHE A 474 -4.68 -1.53 13.78
C PHE A 474 -4.22 -2.80 14.48
N ARG A 475 -4.74 -3.97 14.07
CA ARG A 475 -4.39 -5.27 14.65
C ARG A 475 -2.98 -5.75 14.28
N SER A 476 -2.51 -5.46 13.07
CA SER A 476 -1.19 -5.90 12.58
C SER A 476 -0.07 -4.89 12.86
N SER A 477 -0.41 -3.64 13.22
CA SER A 477 0.56 -2.60 13.53
C SER A 477 1.34 -2.90 14.81
N THR A 478 2.63 -2.57 14.76
CA THR A 478 3.55 -2.64 15.91
C THR A 478 3.68 -1.31 16.66
N SER A 479 3.06 -0.24 16.16
CA SER A 479 3.14 1.08 16.78
C SER A 479 2.45 1.11 18.15
N PRO A 480 3.11 1.65 19.21
CA PRO A 480 2.53 1.69 20.56
C PRO A 480 1.21 2.49 20.60
N THR A 481 1.10 3.53 19.78
CA THR A 481 -0.11 4.35 19.60
C THR A 481 -1.28 3.51 19.12
N PHE A 482 -1.10 2.79 18.01
CA PHE A 482 -2.16 1.96 17.42
C PHE A 482 -2.50 0.75 18.29
N VAL A 483 -1.52 0.17 18.99
CA VAL A 483 -1.78 -0.89 19.98
C VAL A 483 -2.64 -0.38 21.14
N THR A 484 -2.42 0.85 21.59
CA THR A 484 -3.21 1.47 22.67
C THR A 484 -4.62 1.80 22.22
N ILE A 485 -4.77 2.37 21.02
CA ILE A 485 -6.08 2.62 20.39
C ILE A 485 -6.85 1.32 20.23
N MET A 486 -6.19 0.26 19.73
CA MET A 486 -6.81 -1.06 19.53
C MET A 486 -7.39 -1.65 20.83
N LYS A 487 -6.79 -1.36 22.00
CA LYS A 487 -7.33 -1.81 23.31
C LYS A 487 -8.62 -1.08 23.69
N LYS A 488 -8.81 0.16 23.24
CA LYS A 488 -9.98 1.01 23.51
C LYS A 488 -11.00 0.99 22.35
N LEU A 489 -10.81 0.13 21.35
CA LEU A 489 -11.56 0.13 20.11
C LEU A 489 -12.86 -0.68 20.21
N SER A 490 -13.98 -0.06 19.88
CA SER A 490 -15.27 -0.72 19.66
C SER A 490 -15.59 -0.85 18.18
N LEU A 491 -16.05 -2.02 17.76
CA LEU A 491 -16.44 -2.29 16.37
C LEU A 491 -17.90 -1.95 16.17
N HIS A 492 -18.18 -1.20 15.09
CA HIS A 492 -19.53 -0.83 14.69
C HIS A 492 -19.83 -1.39 13.28
N PRO A 493 -21.04 -1.91 13.05
CA PRO A 493 -21.43 -2.47 11.74
C PRO A 493 -21.75 -1.38 10.70
N ASN A 494 -22.01 -0.16 11.13
CA ASN A 494 -22.38 0.96 10.27
C ASN A 494 -21.53 2.19 10.62
N SER A 495 -20.90 2.80 9.61
CA SER A 495 -20.15 4.04 9.77
C SER A 495 -21.01 5.18 10.32
N LEU A 496 -22.29 5.25 9.92
CA LEU A 496 -23.18 6.31 10.37
C LEU A 496 -23.40 6.25 11.89
N GLU A 497 -23.54 5.05 12.44
CA GLU A 497 -23.72 4.85 13.88
C GLU A 497 -22.47 5.29 14.65
N CYS A 498 -21.29 4.89 14.18
CA CYS A 498 -20.00 5.26 14.75
C CYS A 498 -19.76 6.78 14.73
N ILE A 499 -20.06 7.44 13.61
CA ILE A 499 -19.94 8.91 13.48
C ILE A 499 -20.97 9.63 14.34
N THR A 500 -22.21 9.13 14.39
CA THR A 500 -23.27 9.75 15.22
C THR A 500 -22.93 9.68 16.70
N LYS A 501 -22.27 8.58 17.13
CA LYS A 501 -21.76 8.46 18.49
C LYS A 501 -20.60 9.42 18.74
N ALA A 502 -19.65 9.50 17.81
CA ALA A 502 -18.53 10.44 17.90
C ALA A 502 -18.97 11.90 17.98
N ALA A 503 -20.10 12.25 17.38
CA ALA A 503 -20.65 13.60 17.43
C ALA A 503 -21.32 13.97 18.77
N LYS A 504 -21.58 13.01 19.66
CA LYS A 504 -22.38 13.21 20.89
C LYS A 504 -21.64 12.93 22.19
N GLU A 505 -20.58 12.14 22.14
CA GLU A 505 -19.85 11.63 23.30
C GLU A 505 -18.36 11.89 23.11
N ASP A 506 -17.56 11.76 24.20
CA ASP A 506 -16.09 11.74 24.16
C ASP A 506 -15.59 10.43 23.49
N PHE A 507 -15.92 10.32 22.20
CA PHE A 507 -15.74 9.17 21.35
C PHE A 507 -15.22 9.62 20.00
N CYS A 508 -14.24 8.89 19.45
CA CYS A 508 -13.66 9.20 18.15
C CYS A 508 -13.83 8.01 17.21
N CYS A 509 -14.48 8.21 16.08
CA CYS A 509 -14.69 7.18 15.06
C CYS A 509 -13.57 7.22 14.02
N CYS A 510 -12.79 6.15 13.91
CA CYS A 510 -11.81 5.92 12.85
C CYS A 510 -12.52 5.48 11.57
N ILE A 511 -12.11 6.04 10.42
CA ILE A 511 -12.72 5.77 9.10
C ILE A 511 -11.68 5.55 7.99
#